data_AF-A0AA36NUA1-F1
#
_entry.id   AF-A0AA36NUA1-F1
#
_cell.length_a   1.000
_cell.length_b   1.000
_cell.length_c   1.000
_cell.angle_alpha   90.00
_cell.angle_beta   90.00
_cell.angle_gamma   90.00
#
_symmetry.space_group_name_H-M   'P 1'
#
loop_
_entity.id
_entity.type
_entity.pdbx_description
1 polymer ?
#
loop_
_entity_poly.entity_id
_entity_poly.type
_entity_poly.pdbx_seq_one_letter_code
_entity_poly.pdbx_strand_id
1 'polypeptide(L)'
;MKSILFLDAVLSTKIVTFAYWILLLCVWITGGVMIAGGLGGNSLPPEAASPYTSGSLGVFVGICILIFGSVIVRLWAEFWVVIFKIQQNTRRTADLLEKLGKSYNSPL
;
A
#
# COMPACT_ATOMS: atom_id res chain seq x y z
N MET A 1 -11.50 -15.74 -22.90
CA MET A 1 -10.66 -14.70 -22.27
C MET A 1 -11.12 -14.36 -20.84
N LYS A 2 -11.58 -15.36 -20.05
CA LYS A 2 -12.09 -15.19 -18.68
C LYS A 2 -11.00 -15.32 -17.59
N SER A 3 -9.80 -15.77 -17.98
CA SER A 3 -8.69 -16.08 -17.08
C SER A 3 -7.84 -14.85 -16.70
N ILE A 4 -7.84 -13.79 -17.51
CA ILE A 4 -7.10 -12.55 -17.19
C ILE A 4 -7.78 -11.79 -16.03
N LEU A 5 -9.12 -11.80 -15.96
CA LEU A 5 -9.89 -11.06 -14.94
C LEU A 5 -10.05 -11.84 -13.62
N PHE A 6 -10.01 -13.18 -13.65
CA PHE A 6 -10.02 -14.00 -12.43
C PHE A 6 -8.66 -14.04 -11.73
N LEU A 7 -7.56 -13.96 -12.49
CA LEU A 7 -6.24 -13.69 -11.92
C LEU A 7 -6.20 -12.27 -11.36
N ASP A 8 -6.65 -11.26 -12.10
CA ASP A 8 -6.61 -9.86 -11.66
C ASP A 8 -7.42 -9.58 -10.37
N ALA A 9 -8.58 -10.24 -10.16
CA ALA A 9 -9.33 -10.08 -8.92
C ALA A 9 -8.57 -10.64 -7.69
N VAL A 10 -8.11 -11.88 -7.73
CA VAL A 10 -7.44 -12.48 -6.57
C VAL A 10 -6.01 -11.92 -6.42
N LEU A 11 -5.38 -11.57 -7.54
CA LEU A 11 -4.08 -10.91 -7.58
C LEU A 11 -4.20 -9.47 -7.09
N SER A 12 -5.29 -8.74 -7.31
CA SER A 12 -5.47 -7.35 -6.83
C SER A 12 -5.37 -7.24 -5.30
N THR A 13 -5.93 -8.19 -4.54
CA THR A 13 -5.76 -8.16 -3.07
C THR A 13 -4.32 -8.50 -2.65
N LYS A 14 -3.68 -9.48 -3.31
CA LYS A 14 -2.29 -9.88 -3.02
C LYS A 14 -1.25 -8.86 -3.50
N ILE A 15 -1.46 -8.23 -4.65
CA ILE A 15 -0.55 -7.25 -5.26
C ILE A 15 -0.55 -5.95 -4.47
N VAL A 16 -1.69 -5.52 -3.94
CA VAL A 16 -1.74 -4.34 -3.06
C VAL A 16 -1.06 -4.65 -1.72
N THR A 17 -1.21 -5.87 -1.20
CA THR A 17 -0.44 -6.30 -0.02
C THR A 17 1.06 -6.31 -0.32
N PHE A 18 1.48 -6.78 -1.50
CA PHE A 18 2.88 -6.75 -1.93
C PHE A 18 3.41 -5.31 -2.10
N ALA A 19 2.61 -4.41 -2.69
CA ALA A 19 2.92 -3.00 -2.80
C ALA A 19 3.04 -2.32 -1.42
N TYR A 20 2.20 -2.70 -0.44
CA TYR A 20 2.32 -2.26 0.95
C TYR A 20 3.69 -2.62 1.54
N TRP A 21 4.13 -3.88 1.38
CA TRP A 21 5.44 -4.30 1.89
C TRP A 21 6.59 -3.51 1.25
N ILE A 22 6.52 -3.25 -0.05
CA ILE A 22 7.49 -2.41 -0.77
C ILE A 22 7.48 -0.97 -0.27
N LEU A 23 6.31 -0.38 -0.06
CA LEU A 23 6.19 1.02 0.35
C LEU A 23 6.61 1.20 1.82
N LEU A 24 6.26 0.24 2.68
CA LEU A 24 6.74 0.18 4.06
C LEU A 24 8.27 0.08 4.11
N LEU A 25 8.87 -0.76 3.26
CA LEU A 25 10.32 -0.86 3.14
C LEU A 25 10.94 0.47 2.68
N CYS A 26 10.30 1.19 1.76
CA CYS A 26 10.75 2.50 1.31
C CYS A 26 10.71 3.57 2.43
N VAL A 27 9.68 3.56 3.28
CA VAL A 27 9.61 4.43 4.48
C VAL A 27 10.69 4.08 5.50
N TRP A 28 10.96 2.79 5.69
CA TRP A 28 12.03 2.33 6.58
C TRP A 28 13.41 2.75 6.08
N ILE A 29 13.68 2.63 4.77
CA ILE A 29 14.94 3.06 4.16
C ILE A 29 15.08 4.58 4.28
N THR A 30 14.06 5.36 3.93
CA THR A 30 14.15 6.83 3.97
C THR A 30 14.31 7.37 5.40
N GLY A 31 13.58 6.82 6.37
CA GLY A 31 13.76 7.17 7.79
C GLY A 31 15.13 6.75 8.34
N GLY A 32 15.62 5.56 7.98
CA GLY A 32 16.96 5.09 8.37
C GLY A 32 18.09 5.93 7.77
N VAL A 33 17.97 6.30 6.49
CA VAL A 33 18.90 7.19 5.78
C VAL A 33 18.95 8.58 6.44
N MET A 34 17.79 9.14 6.84
CA MET A 34 17.77 10.43 7.54
C MET A 34 18.43 10.37 8.93
N ILE A 35 18.23 9.29 9.68
CA ILE A 35 18.90 9.09 10.98
C ILE A 35 20.41 8.93 10.79
N ALA A 36 20.84 8.14 9.80
CA ALA A 36 22.25 7.95 9.48
C ALA A 36 22.92 9.26 9.01
N GLY A 37 22.21 10.09 8.24
CA GLY A 37 22.68 11.41 7.80
C GLY A 37 22.77 12.46 8.91
N GLY A 38 21.81 12.44 9.84
CA GLY A 38 21.82 13.32 11.01
C GLY A 38 22.96 13.03 11.99
N LEU A 39 23.39 11.77 12.11
CA LEU A 39 24.53 11.35 12.96
C LEU A 39 25.89 11.49 12.26
N GLY A 40 25.92 11.30 10.93
CA GLY A 40 27.16 11.05 10.18
C GLY A 40 27.77 12.22 9.42
N GLY A 41 27.08 13.36 9.29
CA GLY A 41 27.61 14.57 8.64
C GLY A 41 28.19 14.32 7.23
N ASN A 42 27.36 14.42 6.19
CA ASN A 42 27.74 14.47 4.77
C ASN A 42 28.22 13.17 4.09
N SER A 43 28.04 11.98 4.67
CA SER A 43 28.47 10.70 4.04
C SER A 43 27.40 10.01 3.18
N LEU A 44 26.28 10.67 2.89
CA LEU A 44 25.12 10.12 2.17
C LEU A 44 24.90 10.88 0.86
N PRO A 45 24.38 10.23 -0.19
CA PRO A 45 24.27 10.81 -1.54
C PRO A 45 23.59 12.21 -1.54
N PRO A 46 24.09 13.17 -2.37
CA PRO A 46 23.64 14.58 -2.37
C PRO A 46 22.14 14.81 -2.59
N GLU A 47 21.45 13.80 -3.10
CA GLU A 47 20.02 13.82 -3.44
C GLU A 47 19.11 13.66 -2.20
N ALA A 48 19.67 13.10 -1.12
CA ALA A 48 19.03 13.02 0.19
C ALA A 48 19.55 14.11 1.16
N ALA A 49 20.49 14.94 0.72
CA ALA A 49 21.04 16.09 1.46
C ALA A 49 20.05 17.26 1.38
N SER A 50 18.90 17.09 2.00
CA SER A 50 17.99 18.19 2.28
C SER A 50 18.60 19.10 3.37
N PRO A 51 18.34 20.42 3.38
CA PRO A 51 18.71 21.32 4.46
C PRO A 51 18.27 20.88 5.87
N TYR A 52 17.34 19.94 5.96
CA TYR A 52 16.82 19.37 7.21
C TYR A 52 17.59 18.14 7.72
N THR A 53 18.55 17.61 6.95
CA THR A 53 19.29 16.37 7.27
C THR A 53 20.61 16.64 8.02
N SER A 54 21.06 17.88 8.13
CA SER A 54 22.32 18.24 8.79
C SER A 54 22.11 18.49 10.30
N GLY A 55 22.64 17.58 11.12
CA GLY A 55 22.70 17.73 12.58
C GLY A 55 21.60 16.97 13.34
N SER A 56 21.47 17.28 14.65
CA SER A 56 20.54 16.61 15.57
C SER A 56 19.06 16.68 15.15
N LEU A 57 18.69 17.66 14.33
CA LEU A 57 17.36 17.78 13.74
C LEU A 57 17.03 16.63 12.77
N GLY A 58 18.01 16.14 11.99
CA GLY A 58 17.80 15.06 11.03
C GLY A 58 17.45 13.72 11.72
N VAL A 59 18.03 13.48 12.90
CA VAL A 59 17.72 12.30 13.73
C VAL A 59 16.29 12.37 14.28
N PHE A 60 15.89 13.53 14.78
CA PHE A 60 14.53 13.75 15.30
C PHE A 60 13.48 13.61 14.19
N VAL A 61 13.71 14.24 13.03
CA VAL A 61 12.82 14.15 11.86
C VAL A 61 12.74 12.73 11.32
N GLY A 62 13.86 12.01 11.24
CA GLY A 62 13.90 10.60 10.82
C GLY A 62 13.08 9.67 11.73
N ILE A 63 13.17 9.83 13.05
CA ILE A 63 12.34 9.10 14.01
C ILE A 63 10.85 9.43 13.84
N CYS A 64 10.52 10.71 13.68
CA CYS A 64 9.15 11.15 13.43
C CYS A 64 8.58 10.52 12.14
N ILE A 65 9.36 10.45 11.07
CA ILE A 65 8.96 9.81 9.81
C ILE A 65 8.80 8.31 9.94
N LEU A 66 9.65 7.61 10.70
CA LEU A 66 9.48 6.18 10.94
C LEU A 66 8.18 5.89 11.69
N ILE A 67 7.84 6.71 12.69
CA ILE A 67 6.63 6.51 13.50
C ILE A 67 5.38 6.97 12.72
N PHE A 68 5.30 8.26 12.36
CA PHE A 68 4.12 8.82 11.69
C PHE A 68 3.98 8.34 10.25
N GLY A 69 5.08 8.22 9.51
CA GLY A 69 5.07 7.72 8.14
C GLY A 69 4.65 6.25 8.06
N SER A 70 5.04 5.41 9.02
CA SER A 70 4.54 4.03 9.08
C SER A 70 3.04 3.96 9.32
N VAL A 71 2.51 4.81 10.21
CA VAL A 71 1.06 4.86 10.52
C VAL A 71 0.25 5.37 9.33
N ILE A 72 0.70 6.43 8.67
CA ILE A 72 0.01 7.00 7.49
C ILE A 72 0.01 6.00 6.33
N VAL A 73 1.13 5.33 6.08
CA VAL A 73 1.21 4.29 5.04
C VAL A 73 0.30 3.11 5.33
N ARG A 74 0.16 2.71 6.60
CA ARG A 74 -0.81 1.66 6.99
C ARG A 74 -2.24 2.08 6.67
N LEU A 75 -2.64 3.28 7.12
CA LEU A 75 -3.98 3.82 6.82
C LEU A 75 -4.21 3.89 5.32
N TRP A 76 -3.28 4.47 4.57
CA TRP A 76 -3.40 4.64 3.13
C TRP A 76 -3.47 3.29 2.40
N ALA A 77 -2.56 2.36 2.69
CA ALA A 77 -2.54 1.05 2.04
C ALA A 77 -3.79 0.23 2.35
N GLU A 78 -4.29 0.27 3.57
CA GLU A 78 -5.50 -0.48 3.97
C GLU A 78 -6.76 0.06 3.28
N PHE A 79 -6.89 1.38 3.12
CA PHE A 79 -7.98 1.97 2.33
C PHE A 79 -7.94 1.56 0.85
N TRP A 80 -6.77 1.53 0.23
CA TRP A 80 -6.62 1.06 -1.16
C TRP A 80 -7.05 -0.40 -1.32
N VAL A 81 -6.64 -1.28 -0.40
CA VAL A 81 -7.09 -2.69 -0.39
C VAL A 81 -8.60 -2.81 -0.29
N VAL A 82 -9.24 -2.02 0.58
CA VAL A 82 -10.68 -2.08 0.84
C VAL A 82 -11.51 -1.77 -0.41
N ILE A 83 -11.10 -0.79 -1.21
CA ILE A 83 -11.82 -0.42 -2.46
C ILE A 83 -11.84 -1.59 -3.44
N PHE A 84 -10.69 -2.27 -3.64
CA PHE A 84 -10.63 -3.43 -4.53
C PHE A 84 -11.45 -4.62 -4.02
N LYS A 85 -11.49 -4.83 -2.70
CA LYS A 85 -12.38 -5.85 -2.11
C LYS A 85 -13.86 -5.56 -2.41
N ILE A 86 -14.28 -4.30 -2.37
CA ILE A 86 -15.67 -3.91 -2.68
C ILE A 86 -16.00 -4.15 -4.15
N GLN A 87 -15.13 -3.73 -5.07
CA GLN A 87 -15.35 -3.92 -6.51
C GLN A 87 -15.52 -5.41 -6.89
N GLN A 88 -14.79 -6.29 -6.21
CA GLN A 88 -14.90 -7.74 -6.41
C GLN A 88 -16.16 -8.33 -5.80
N ASN A 89 -16.57 -7.86 -4.61
CA ASN A 89 -17.78 -8.34 -3.95
C ASN A 89 -19.05 -7.94 -4.71
N THR A 90 -19.14 -6.70 -5.21
CA THR A 90 -20.31 -6.23 -5.97
C THR A 90 -20.53 -7.02 -7.26
N ARG A 91 -19.46 -7.38 -7.99
CA ARG A 91 -19.56 -8.22 -9.19
C ARG A 91 -20.04 -9.64 -8.85
N ARG A 92 -19.60 -10.20 -7.73
CA ARG A 92 -20.03 -11.55 -7.29
C ARG A 92 -21.52 -11.58 -6.92
N THR A 93 -22.02 -10.52 -6.28
CA THR A 93 -23.45 -10.39 -5.96
C THR A 93 -24.30 -10.26 -7.22
N ALA A 94 -23.83 -9.55 -8.24
CA ALA A 94 -24.52 -9.43 -9.53
C ALA A 94 -24.67 -10.81 -10.24
N ASP A 95 -23.59 -11.59 -10.31
CA ASP A 95 -23.60 -12.94 -10.89
C ASP A 95 -24.55 -13.91 -10.15
N LEU A 96 -24.65 -13.78 -8.82
CA LEU A 96 -25.56 -14.60 -8.00
C LEU A 96 -27.02 -14.24 -8.23
N LEU A 97 -27.33 -12.94 -8.33
CA LEU A 97 -28.67 -12.46 -8.65
C LEU A 97 -29.13 -12.93 -10.03
N GLU A 98 -28.25 -12.92 -11.03
CA GLU A 98 -28.57 -13.43 -12.37
C GLU A 98 -28.93 -14.93 -12.35
N LYS A 99 -28.15 -15.74 -11.61
CA LYS A 99 -28.42 -17.19 -11.46
C LYS A 99 -29.74 -17.45 -10.73
N LEU A 100 -30.05 -16.69 -9.68
CA LEU A 100 -31.31 -16.78 -8.96
C LEU A 100 -32.49 -16.37 -9.85
N GLY A 101 -32.35 -15.30 -10.64
CA GLY A 101 -33.35 -14.90 -11.61
C GLY A 101 -33.62 -15.99 -12.66
N LYS A 102 -32.57 -16.64 -13.17
CA LYS A 102 -32.72 -17.76 -14.12
C LYS A 102 -33.36 -19.00 -13.50
N SER A 103 -33.02 -19.34 -12.26
CA SER A 103 -33.60 -20.49 -11.55
C SER A 103 -35.05 -20.26 -11.12
N TYR A 104 -35.42 -19.01 -10.84
CA TYR A 104 -36.82 -18.64 -10.60
C TYR A 104 -37.64 -18.72 -11.89
N ASN A 105 -37.04 -18.35 -13.02
CA ASN A 105 -37.72 -18.24 -14.30
C ASN A 105 -37.62 -19.51 -15.17
N SER A 106 -37.05 -20.61 -14.66
CA SER A 106 -37.19 -21.93 -15.27
C SER A 106 -38.51 -22.54 -14.79
N PRO A 107 -39.58 -22.57 -15.62
CA PRO A 107 -40.78 -23.33 -15.27
C PRO A 107 -40.39 -24.81 -15.18
N LEU A 108 -40.72 -25.44 -14.05
CA LEU A 108 -40.80 -26.89 -13.95
C LEU A 108 -41.79 -27.43 -14.99
#